data_AF-H1KCB5-F1
#
_entry.id   AF-H1KCB5-F1
#
_cell.length_a   1.000
_cell.length_b   1.000
_cell.length_c   1.000
_cell.angle_alpha   90.00
_cell.angle_beta   90.00
_cell.angle_gamma   90.00
#
_symmetry.space_group_name_H-M   'P 1'
#
loop_
_entity.id
_entity.type
_entity.pdbx_description
1 polymer ?
#
loop_
_entity_poly.entity_id
_entity_poly.type
_entity_poly.pdbx_seq_one_letter_code
_entity_poly.pdbx_strand_id
1 'polypeptide(L)'
;MLVDYVPVAELSTRAEMIARQKEIRRRQEEAARHVPAEREAAPVSHEAIAVIAPLKQSLPDPLGHLPRSIIRRVAEKYGVTYADIIGQRRFDHLVSARHEAIRAVRLAHPTYSTLKLGRIFGGRDHTTILHALRNERTPRPKVPPRVGQLSADAPNPRDIIGSVAEKHNVPAKDITGRAGSKKAIAARWEAVYAIRIAHPDLTFRQISEYFDGRCPRRLQSGVRVHRALIMGGVRA
;
A
#
# COMPACT_ATOMS: atom_id res chain seq x y z
N MET A 1 -21.71 -6.53 -58.66
CA MET A 1 -21.46 -5.15 -59.09
C MET A 1 -20.41 -4.57 -58.16
N LEU A 2 -19.21 -4.35 -58.69
CA LEU A 2 -18.10 -3.72 -57.97
C LEU A 2 -18.48 -2.25 -57.80
N VAL A 3 -18.77 -1.82 -56.57
CA VAL A 3 -19.06 -0.41 -56.29
C VAL A 3 -17.75 0.21 -55.83
N ASP A 4 -17.25 1.16 -56.60
CA ASP A 4 -15.96 1.81 -56.39
C ASP A 4 -15.84 2.37 -54.96
N TYR A 5 -14.76 1.99 -54.28
CA TYR A 5 -14.45 2.50 -52.94
C TYR A 5 -13.97 3.94 -53.07
N VAL A 6 -14.87 4.90 -52.82
CA VAL A 6 -14.50 6.31 -52.71
C VAL A 6 -14.00 6.59 -51.29
N PRO A 7 -12.71 6.92 -51.08
CA PRO A 7 -12.15 7.22 -49.76
C PRO A 7 -12.77 8.49 -49.17
N VAL A 8 -12.96 8.52 -47.84
CA VAL A 8 -13.67 9.58 -47.08
C VAL A 8 -13.06 10.98 -47.28
N ALA A 9 -11.82 11.06 -47.76
CA ALA A 9 -11.15 12.32 -48.08
C ALA A 9 -11.81 13.09 -49.25
N GLU A 10 -12.63 12.46 -50.08
CA GLU A 10 -13.29 13.08 -51.25
C GLU A 10 -14.72 13.57 -50.97
N LEU A 11 -15.25 13.36 -49.76
CA LEU A 11 -16.63 13.74 -49.40
C LEU A 11 -16.66 15.16 -48.82
N SER A 12 -17.04 16.14 -49.63
CA SER A 12 -16.99 17.57 -49.29
C SER A 12 -18.25 18.06 -48.57
N THR A 13 -19.41 17.45 -48.81
CA THR A 13 -20.68 17.96 -48.27
C THR A 13 -21.17 17.23 -47.03
N ARG A 14 -21.75 17.98 -46.08
CA ARG A 14 -22.28 17.47 -44.80
C ARG A 14 -23.36 16.39 -45.00
N ALA A 15 -24.10 16.44 -46.11
CA ALA A 15 -25.12 15.45 -46.47
C ALA A 15 -24.51 14.08 -46.81
N GLU A 16 -23.40 14.06 -47.56
CA GLU A 16 -22.70 12.83 -47.94
C GLU A 16 -22.09 12.13 -46.72
N MET A 17 -21.53 12.91 -45.78
CA MET A 17 -21.02 12.36 -44.52
C MET A 17 -22.14 11.73 -43.67
N ILE A 18 -23.32 12.36 -43.59
CA ILE A 18 -24.47 11.81 -42.86
C ILE A 18 -24.96 10.52 -43.52
N ALA A 19 -25.04 10.47 -44.85
CA ALA A 19 -25.41 9.28 -45.60
C ALA A 19 -24.41 8.12 -45.36
N ARG A 20 -23.11 8.43 -45.35
CA ARG A 20 -22.05 7.45 -45.06
C ARG A 20 -22.13 6.90 -43.64
N GLN A 21 -22.36 7.77 -42.65
CA GLN A 21 -22.46 7.36 -41.26
C GLN A 21 -23.68 6.44 -41.03
N LYS A 22 -24.80 6.72 -41.71
CA LYS A 22 -26.00 5.87 -41.67
C LYS A 22 -25.75 4.50 -42.29
N GLU A 23 -25.01 4.42 -43.40
CA GLU A 23 -24.69 3.15 -44.06
C GLU A 23 -23.73 2.27 -43.23
N ILE A 24 -22.72 2.87 -42.59
CA ILE A 24 -21.83 2.14 -41.67
C ILE A 24 -22.62 1.56 -40.50
N ARG A 25 -23.53 2.36 -39.91
CA ARG A 25 -24.37 1.92 -38.81
C ARG A 25 -25.31 0.78 -39.22
N ARG A 26 -25.93 0.87 -40.40
CA ARG A 26 -26.77 -0.20 -40.96
C ARG A 26 -26.00 -1.51 -41.11
N ARG A 27 -24.77 -1.45 -41.63
CA ARG A 27 -23.89 -2.64 -41.76
C ARG A 27 -23.48 -3.22 -40.41
N GLN A 28 -23.21 -2.38 -39.40
CA GLN A 28 -22.92 -2.85 -38.05
C GLN A 28 -24.13 -3.54 -37.42
N GLU A 29 -25.35 -3.03 -37.64
CA GLU A 29 -26.60 -3.62 -37.17
C GLU A 29 -26.95 -4.92 -37.92
N GLU A 30 -26.64 -5.02 -39.22
CA GLU A 30 -26.80 -6.24 -40.02
C GLU A 30 -25.77 -7.31 -39.63
N ALA A 31 -24.50 -6.93 -39.41
CA ALA A 31 -23.47 -7.81 -38.89
C ALA A 31 -23.79 -8.30 -37.48
N ALA A 32 -24.37 -7.45 -36.62
CA ALA A 32 -24.85 -7.85 -35.29
C ALA A 32 -26.01 -8.85 -35.37
N ARG A 33 -26.88 -8.74 -36.39
CA ARG A 33 -27.95 -9.71 -36.66
C ARG A 33 -27.46 -11.02 -37.26
N HIS A 34 -26.35 -10.99 -38.00
CA HIS A 34 -25.76 -12.17 -38.67
C HIS A 34 -24.66 -12.86 -37.85
N VAL A 35 -24.40 -12.45 -36.60
CA VAL A 35 -23.61 -13.30 -35.70
C VAL A 35 -24.47 -14.54 -35.40
N PRO A 36 -24.09 -15.75 -35.87
CA PRO A 36 -24.90 -16.94 -35.62
C PRO A 36 -25.01 -17.14 -34.11
N ALA A 37 -26.22 -17.47 -33.66
CA ALA A 37 -26.57 -17.80 -32.29
C ALA A 37 -25.90 -19.10 -31.75
N GLU A 38 -24.86 -19.59 -32.41
CA GLU A 38 -24.15 -20.85 -32.13
C GLU A 38 -23.05 -20.72 -31.07
N ARG A 39 -23.12 -19.71 -30.20
CA ARG A 39 -22.35 -19.71 -28.94
C ARG A 39 -23.29 -19.88 -27.75
N GLU A 40 -24.27 -20.76 -27.88
CA GLU A 40 -24.76 -21.48 -26.71
C GLU A 40 -23.62 -22.34 -26.19
N ALA A 41 -23.15 -21.99 -25.01
CA ALA A 41 -22.15 -22.75 -24.29
C ALA A 41 -22.64 -24.19 -24.12
N ALA A 42 -22.03 -25.14 -24.81
CA ALA A 42 -22.13 -26.53 -24.46
C ALA A 42 -21.87 -26.65 -22.94
N PRO A 43 -22.70 -27.38 -22.16
CA PRO A 43 -22.47 -27.55 -20.75
C PRO A 43 -21.18 -28.36 -20.60
N VAL A 44 -20.09 -27.64 -20.32
CA VAL A 44 -18.81 -28.25 -19.99
C VAL A 44 -19.06 -29.06 -18.72
N SER A 45 -18.98 -30.38 -18.80
CA SER A 45 -19.16 -31.26 -17.64
C SER A 45 -18.23 -30.79 -16.52
N HIS A 46 -18.75 -30.75 -15.29
CA HIS A 46 -18.03 -30.23 -14.11
C HIS A 46 -16.69 -30.93 -13.89
N GLU A 47 -16.54 -32.16 -14.37
CA GLU A 47 -15.31 -32.96 -14.33
C GLU A 47 -14.19 -32.40 -15.23
N ALA A 48 -14.52 -31.82 -16.39
CA ALA A 48 -13.53 -31.22 -17.28
C ALA A 48 -13.02 -29.87 -16.75
N ILE A 49 -13.85 -29.13 -16.00
CA ILE A 49 -13.46 -27.84 -15.40
C ILE A 49 -12.40 -28.04 -14.31
N ALA A 50 -12.47 -29.15 -13.55
CA ALA A 50 -11.51 -29.47 -12.49
C ALA A 50 -10.10 -29.79 -13.04
N VAL A 51 -10.00 -30.37 -14.23
CA VAL A 51 -8.72 -30.74 -14.86
C VAL A 51 -8.01 -29.54 -15.51
N ILE A 52 -8.74 -28.48 -15.86
CA ILE A 52 -8.17 -27.27 -16.51
C ILE A 52 -7.58 -26.30 -15.47
N ALA A 53 -8.02 -26.37 -14.21
CA ALA A 53 -7.58 -25.47 -13.14
C ALA A 53 -6.05 -25.45 -12.88
N PRO A 54 -5.30 -26.57 -12.95
CA PRO A 54 -3.86 -26.56 -12.71
C PRO A 54 -3.03 -26.06 -13.91
N LEU A 55 -3.57 -26.10 -15.13
CA LEU A 55 -2.82 -25.80 -16.37
C LEU A 55 -2.75 -24.32 -16.74
N LYS A 56 -3.54 -23.45 -16.08
CA LYS A 56 -3.47 -21.99 -16.29
C LYS A 56 -2.21 -21.32 -15.71
N GLN A 57 -1.44 -22.03 -14.89
CA GLN A 57 -0.30 -21.45 -14.18
C GLN A 57 0.99 -21.37 -15.01
N SER A 58 1.07 -22.05 -16.17
CA SER A 58 2.33 -22.15 -16.94
C SER A 58 2.35 -21.40 -18.27
N LEU A 59 1.24 -20.81 -18.72
CA LEU A 59 1.24 -19.96 -19.92
C LEU A 59 1.42 -18.49 -19.49
N PRO A 60 2.43 -17.77 -20.01
CA PRO A 60 2.54 -16.34 -19.77
C PRO A 60 1.31 -15.67 -20.38
N ASP A 61 0.39 -15.21 -19.53
CA ASP A 61 -0.80 -14.46 -19.95
C ASP A 61 -0.33 -13.25 -20.78
N PRO A 62 -0.57 -13.22 -22.11
CA PRO A 62 -0.04 -12.17 -22.98
C PRO A 62 -0.62 -10.80 -22.59
N LEU A 63 -1.77 -10.78 -21.90
CA LEU A 63 -2.43 -9.58 -21.39
C LEU A 63 -2.24 -9.40 -19.88
N GLY A 64 -1.42 -10.22 -19.24
CA GLY A 64 -1.16 -10.19 -17.80
C GLY A 64 -0.49 -8.88 -17.35
N HIS A 65 0.20 -8.20 -18.26
CA HIS A 65 0.80 -6.90 -18.02
C HIS A 65 -0.23 -5.77 -17.99
N LEU A 66 -1.46 -5.95 -18.52
CA LEU A 66 -2.45 -4.87 -18.54
C LEU A 66 -2.86 -4.48 -17.11
N PRO A 67 -3.01 -3.18 -16.81
CA PRO A 67 -3.41 -2.71 -15.48
C PRO A 67 -4.70 -3.38 -14.98
N ARG A 68 -5.68 -3.62 -15.87
CA ARG A 68 -6.94 -4.29 -15.53
C ARG A 68 -6.74 -5.74 -15.08
N SER A 69 -5.86 -6.48 -15.75
CA SER A 69 -5.51 -7.86 -15.42
C SER A 69 -4.79 -7.95 -14.08
N ILE A 70 -3.85 -7.04 -13.84
CA ILE A 70 -3.12 -6.94 -12.57
C ILE A 70 -4.08 -6.65 -11.41
N ILE A 71 -4.97 -5.67 -11.56
CA ILE A 71 -5.95 -5.34 -10.52
C ILE A 71 -6.86 -6.54 -10.24
N ARG A 72 -7.32 -7.26 -11.27
CA ARG A 72 -8.15 -8.46 -11.10
C ARG A 72 -7.42 -9.55 -10.32
N ARG A 73 -6.16 -9.82 -10.66
CA ARG A 73 -5.32 -10.81 -9.94
C ARG A 73 -5.15 -10.45 -8.47
N VAL A 74 -4.95 -9.16 -8.17
CA VAL A 74 -4.90 -8.69 -6.78
C VAL A 74 -6.27 -8.82 -6.10
N ALA A 75 -7.35 -8.54 -6.81
CA ALA A 75 -8.71 -8.70 -6.28
C ALA A 75 -9.00 -10.14 -5.85
N GLU A 76 -8.64 -11.11 -6.71
CA GLU A 76 -8.74 -12.55 -6.44
C GLU A 76 -7.92 -12.96 -5.20
N LYS A 77 -6.69 -12.45 -5.06
CA LYS A 77 -5.84 -12.72 -3.89
C LYS A 77 -6.46 -12.28 -2.56
N TYR A 78 -7.19 -11.16 -2.55
CA TYR A 78 -7.82 -10.62 -1.34
C TYR A 78 -9.29 -11.02 -1.17
N GLY A 79 -9.88 -11.78 -2.11
CA GLY A 79 -11.30 -12.13 -2.10
C GLY A 79 -12.23 -10.92 -2.26
N VAL A 80 -11.78 -9.86 -2.95
CA VAL A 80 -12.54 -8.63 -3.19
C VAL A 80 -12.88 -8.48 -4.66
N THR A 81 -13.86 -7.63 -5.00
CA THR A 81 -14.18 -7.40 -6.42
C THR A 81 -13.30 -6.30 -7.02
N TYR A 82 -13.15 -6.32 -8.35
CA TYR A 82 -12.48 -5.24 -9.10
C TYR A 82 -13.11 -3.87 -8.81
N ALA A 83 -14.44 -3.83 -8.68
CA ALA A 83 -15.19 -2.62 -8.36
C ALA A 83 -14.87 -2.09 -6.96
N ASP A 84 -14.54 -2.96 -6.00
CA ASP A 84 -14.16 -2.53 -4.65
C ASP A 84 -12.77 -1.87 -4.59
N ILE A 85 -11.85 -2.38 -5.41
CA ILE A 85 -10.51 -1.78 -5.54
C ILE A 85 -10.61 -0.40 -6.18
N ILE A 86 -11.47 -0.20 -7.17
CA ILE A 86 -11.63 1.10 -7.84
C ILE A 86 -12.56 2.04 -7.06
N GLY A 87 -13.58 1.51 -6.40
CA GLY A 87 -14.60 2.27 -5.69
C GLY A 87 -14.07 3.05 -4.49
N GLN A 88 -14.83 4.03 -4.00
CA GLN A 88 -14.38 5.00 -2.98
C GLN A 88 -14.33 4.48 -1.54
N ARG A 89 -14.78 3.25 -1.29
CA ARG A 89 -14.84 2.66 0.06
C ARG A 89 -13.45 2.57 0.70
N ARG A 90 -13.36 2.99 1.98
CA ARG A 90 -12.09 3.15 2.74
C ARG A 90 -11.89 2.13 3.86
N PHE A 91 -12.55 0.98 3.82
CA PHE A 91 -12.29 -0.09 4.78
C PHE A 91 -10.84 -0.58 4.70
N ASP A 92 -10.22 -0.86 5.85
CA ASP A 92 -8.79 -1.22 5.95
C ASP A 92 -8.37 -2.38 5.04
N HIS A 93 -9.24 -3.39 4.88
CA HIS A 93 -8.99 -4.54 4.02
C HIS A 93 -8.98 -4.14 2.53
N LEU A 94 -9.91 -3.29 2.10
CA LEU A 94 -9.96 -2.77 0.72
C LEU A 94 -8.80 -1.82 0.43
N VAL A 95 -8.44 -0.98 1.40
CA VAL A 95 -7.32 -0.04 1.27
C VAL A 95 -6.00 -0.82 1.11
N SER A 96 -5.83 -1.90 1.87
CA SER A 96 -4.66 -2.80 1.75
C SER A 96 -4.58 -3.44 0.37
N ALA A 97 -5.68 -4.03 -0.11
CA ALA A 97 -5.76 -4.65 -1.43
C ALA A 97 -5.47 -3.62 -2.55
N ARG A 98 -6.02 -2.42 -2.43
CA ARG A 98 -5.82 -1.33 -3.39
C ARG A 98 -4.37 -0.84 -3.42
N HIS A 99 -3.74 -0.66 -2.27
CA HIS A 99 -2.33 -0.27 -2.21
C HIS A 99 -1.44 -1.33 -2.87
N GLU A 100 -1.73 -2.62 -2.68
CA GLU A 100 -1.01 -3.69 -3.37
C GLU A 100 -1.23 -3.62 -4.88
N ALA A 101 -2.46 -3.41 -5.34
CA ALA A 101 -2.78 -3.25 -6.76
C ALA A 101 -2.03 -2.05 -7.39
N ILE A 102 -1.98 -0.90 -6.70
CA ILE A 102 -1.26 0.29 -7.16
C ILE A 102 0.24 -0.01 -7.35
N ARG A 103 0.86 -0.70 -6.39
CA ARG A 103 2.27 -1.09 -6.47
C ARG A 103 2.52 -2.09 -7.60
N ALA A 104 1.67 -3.10 -7.74
CA ALA A 104 1.80 -4.09 -8.81
C ALA A 104 1.70 -3.45 -10.20
N VAL A 105 0.77 -2.51 -10.39
CA VAL A 105 0.65 -1.76 -11.66
C VAL A 105 1.87 -0.87 -11.89
N ARG A 106 2.40 -0.21 -10.84
CA ARG A 106 3.63 0.59 -10.94
C ARG A 106 4.84 -0.26 -11.32
N LEU A 107 4.95 -1.48 -10.80
CA LEU A 107 6.04 -2.41 -11.11
C LEU A 107 5.99 -2.87 -12.57
N ALA A 108 4.79 -3.19 -13.07
CA ALA A 108 4.59 -3.57 -14.47
C ALA A 108 4.75 -2.39 -15.44
N HIS A 109 4.42 -1.18 -15.01
CA HIS A 109 4.47 0.04 -15.83
C HIS A 109 5.22 1.18 -15.11
N PRO A 110 6.56 1.13 -15.08
CA PRO A 110 7.36 2.15 -14.40
C PRO A 110 7.21 3.55 -15.02
N THR A 111 6.86 3.61 -16.31
CA THR A 111 6.65 4.87 -17.05
C THR A 111 5.37 5.61 -16.68
N TYR A 112 4.45 4.98 -15.94
CA TYR A 112 3.18 5.62 -15.59
C TYR A 112 3.37 6.67 -14.49
N SER A 113 2.94 7.90 -14.78
CA SER A 113 2.91 8.97 -13.79
C SER A 113 1.90 8.69 -12.67
N THR A 114 2.09 9.32 -11.52
CA THR A 114 1.18 9.22 -10.37
C THR A 114 -0.25 9.67 -10.72
N LEU A 115 -0.37 10.70 -11.56
CA LEU A 115 -1.66 11.16 -12.11
C LEU A 115 -2.32 10.11 -12.99
N LYS A 116 -1.56 9.47 -13.88
CA LYS A 116 -2.08 8.41 -14.76
C LYS A 116 -2.57 7.20 -13.95
N LEU A 117 -1.82 6.82 -12.91
CA LEU A 117 -2.26 5.78 -11.97
C LEU A 117 -3.54 6.20 -11.24
N GLY A 118 -3.64 7.44 -10.75
CA GLY A 118 -4.85 7.96 -10.11
C GLY A 118 -6.09 7.80 -10.99
N ARG A 119 -5.98 8.10 -12.28
CA ARG A 119 -7.07 7.90 -13.28
C ARG A 119 -7.47 6.44 -13.42
N ILE A 120 -6.50 5.52 -13.52
CA ILE A 120 -6.75 4.06 -13.62
C ILE A 120 -7.52 3.55 -12.39
N PHE A 121 -7.22 4.08 -11.19
CA PHE A 121 -7.86 3.70 -9.94
C PHE A 121 -9.12 4.53 -9.60
N GLY A 122 -9.87 4.97 -10.61
CA GLY A 122 -11.16 5.65 -10.41
C GLY A 122 -11.05 7.14 -10.10
N GLY A 123 -10.04 7.82 -10.65
CA GLY A 123 -9.85 9.27 -10.49
C GLY A 123 -9.34 9.69 -9.12
N ARG A 124 -8.49 8.86 -8.48
CA ARG A 124 -7.91 9.18 -7.17
C ARG A 124 -6.83 10.24 -7.23
N ASP A 125 -6.72 10.99 -6.15
CA ASP A 125 -5.66 11.99 -5.98
C ASP A 125 -4.27 11.35 -6.10
N HIS A 126 -3.38 12.02 -6.83
CA HIS A 126 -2.01 11.58 -7.03
C HIS A 126 -1.22 11.47 -5.71
N THR A 127 -1.60 12.23 -4.68
CA THR A 127 -1.06 12.11 -3.31
C THR A 127 -1.43 10.77 -2.66
N THR A 128 -2.64 10.26 -2.91
CA THR A 128 -3.06 8.92 -2.45
C THR A 128 -2.21 7.83 -3.10
N ILE A 129 -1.88 7.99 -4.40
CA ILE A 129 -0.97 7.08 -5.10
C ILE A 129 0.43 7.15 -4.49
N LEU A 130 0.95 8.35 -4.21
CA LEU A 130 2.24 8.52 -3.53
C LEU A 130 2.25 7.85 -2.14
N HIS A 131 1.19 7.99 -1.36
CA HIS A 131 1.05 7.31 -0.07
C HIS A 131 1.08 5.78 -0.21
N ALA A 132 0.40 5.23 -1.22
CA ALA A 132 0.39 3.80 -1.50
C ALA A 132 1.78 3.26 -1.91
N LEU A 133 2.54 4.04 -2.67
CA LEU A 133 3.90 3.70 -3.13
C LEU A 133 4.96 3.86 -2.03
N ARG A 134 4.83 4.86 -1.15
CA ARG A 134 5.80 5.12 -0.07
C ARG A 134 5.70 4.10 1.08
N ASN A 135 4.53 3.52 1.28
CA ASN A 135 4.31 2.51 2.33
C ASN A 135 4.73 1.11 1.85
N GLU A 136 6.04 0.88 1.76
CA GLU A 136 6.63 -0.47 1.66
C GLU A 136 6.70 -1.19 3.01
N ARG A 137 6.42 -0.50 4.12
CA ARG A 137 6.58 -1.07 5.45
C ARG A 137 5.36 -1.88 5.84
N THR A 138 5.50 -3.18 5.57
CA THR A 138 5.03 -4.33 6.33
C THR A 138 3.54 -4.35 6.67
N PRO A 139 2.80 -5.44 6.35
CA PRO A 139 1.52 -5.66 7.02
C PRO A 139 1.81 -5.59 8.52
N ARG A 140 1.22 -4.60 9.20
CA ARG A 140 1.26 -4.59 10.66
C ARG A 140 0.62 -5.91 11.06
N PRO A 141 1.30 -6.79 11.80
CA PRO A 141 0.64 -7.96 12.33
C PRO A 141 -0.62 -7.46 13.05
N LYS A 142 -1.80 -7.91 12.59
CA LYS A 142 -3.09 -7.62 13.25
C LYS A 142 -3.18 -8.30 14.63
N VAL A 143 -2.20 -9.13 14.95
CA VAL A 143 -1.97 -9.62 16.31
C VAL A 143 -1.21 -8.51 17.05
N PRO A 144 -1.77 -7.89 18.10
CA PRO A 144 -0.93 -7.11 19.00
C PRO A 144 0.22 -8.01 19.46
N PRO A 145 1.47 -7.53 19.54
CA PRO A 145 2.52 -8.32 20.18
C PRO A 145 1.96 -8.79 21.52
N ARG A 146 1.93 -10.11 21.70
CA ARG A 146 1.55 -10.71 22.99
C ARG A 146 2.40 -9.99 24.04
N VAL A 147 1.75 -9.60 25.15
CA VAL A 147 2.33 -8.84 26.27
C VAL A 147 3.81 -9.18 26.44
N GLY A 148 4.64 -8.14 26.43
CA GLY A 148 6.09 -8.20 26.24
C GLY A 148 6.76 -9.36 26.94
N GLN A 149 7.30 -10.28 26.15
CA GLN A 149 8.41 -11.08 26.62
C GLN A 149 9.62 -10.15 26.57
N LEU A 150 10.09 -9.72 27.74
CA LEU A 150 11.44 -9.20 27.88
C LEU A 150 12.36 -10.31 27.36
N SER A 151 13.31 -10.00 26.48
CA SER A 151 14.35 -10.97 26.13
C SER A 151 15.01 -11.43 27.44
N ALA A 152 15.11 -12.75 27.65
CA ALA A 152 15.54 -13.33 28.92
C ALA A 152 16.89 -12.80 29.42
N ASP A 153 17.73 -12.29 28.51
CA ASP A 153 19.09 -11.83 28.79
C ASP A 153 19.21 -10.30 28.97
N ALA A 154 18.16 -9.51 28.74
CA ALA A 154 18.23 -8.05 28.81
C ALA A 154 17.73 -7.49 30.16
N PRO A 155 18.38 -6.44 30.70
CA PRO A 155 17.95 -5.81 31.95
C PRO A 155 16.54 -5.24 31.84
N ASN A 156 15.77 -5.34 32.92
CA ASN A 156 14.39 -4.86 32.95
C ASN A 156 14.37 -3.34 32.66
N PRO A 157 13.46 -2.83 31.80
CA PRO A 157 13.34 -1.40 31.52
C PRO A 157 13.23 -0.50 32.75
N ARG A 158 12.65 -0.99 33.86
CA ARG A 158 12.59 -0.25 35.13
C ARG A 158 13.96 -0.07 35.79
N ASP A 159 14.83 -1.06 35.70
CA ASP A 159 16.18 -1.01 36.27
C ASP A 159 17.07 -0.07 35.45
N ILE A 160 16.86 -0.04 34.13
CA ILE A 160 17.47 0.96 33.24
C ILE A 160 17.06 2.38 33.66
N ILE A 161 15.78 2.61 33.99
CA ILE A 161 15.33 3.92 34.48
C ILE A 161 15.99 4.26 35.82
N GLY A 162 16.12 3.28 36.74
CA GLY A 162 16.79 3.46 38.03
C GLY A 162 18.26 3.85 37.89
N SER A 163 19.03 3.09 37.10
CA SER A 163 20.45 3.42 36.84
C SER A 163 20.66 4.78 36.18
N VAL A 164 19.76 5.19 35.27
CA VAL A 164 19.80 6.53 34.66
C VAL A 164 19.42 7.62 35.67
N ALA A 165 18.50 7.34 36.59
CA ALA A 165 18.13 8.25 37.68
C ALA A 165 19.33 8.56 38.58
N GLU A 166 20.07 7.52 38.98
CA GLU A 166 21.30 7.64 39.77
C GLU A 166 22.37 8.45 39.04
N LYS A 167 22.63 8.12 37.77
CA LYS A 167 23.64 8.80 36.94
C LYS A 167 23.39 10.31 36.81
N HIS A 168 22.13 10.72 36.66
CA HIS A 168 21.77 12.14 36.51
C HIS A 168 21.49 12.85 37.84
N ASN A 169 21.49 12.12 38.95
CA ASN A 169 21.08 12.59 40.27
C ASN A 169 19.68 13.25 40.23
N VAL A 170 18.72 12.54 39.61
CA VAL A 170 17.31 12.95 39.47
C VAL A 170 16.44 11.81 39.98
N PRO A 171 15.39 12.05 40.78
CA PRO A 171 14.54 10.96 41.24
C PRO A 171 13.83 10.28 40.05
N ALA A 172 13.73 8.95 40.07
CA ALA A 172 13.13 8.18 38.98
C ALA A 172 11.71 8.63 38.60
N LYS A 173 10.93 9.11 39.59
CA LYS A 173 9.59 9.69 39.40
C LYS A 173 9.58 10.92 38.48
N ASP A 174 10.64 11.72 38.46
CA ASP A 174 10.75 12.90 37.60
C ASP A 174 11.12 12.51 36.16
N ILE A 175 11.82 11.39 36.01
CA ILE A 175 12.14 10.79 34.71
C ILE A 175 10.87 10.21 34.06
N THR A 176 10.03 9.50 34.81
CA THR A 176 8.79 8.92 34.27
C THR A 176 7.65 9.94 34.16
N GLY A 177 7.62 10.94 35.05
CA GLY A 177 6.51 11.86 35.24
C GLY A 177 6.51 13.16 34.43
N ARG A 178 5.97 14.25 35.02
CA ARG A 178 5.77 15.57 34.38
C ARG A 178 6.96 16.53 34.54
N ALA A 179 8.00 16.16 35.28
CA ALA A 179 9.07 17.09 35.62
C ALA A 179 9.67 17.72 34.35
N GLY A 180 9.72 19.06 34.34
CA GLY A 180 10.19 19.88 33.23
C GLY A 180 11.61 20.42 33.40
N SER A 181 12.36 19.93 34.41
CA SER A 181 13.74 20.35 34.62
C SER A 181 14.62 19.85 33.46
N LYS A 182 15.59 20.66 33.03
CA LYS A 182 16.49 20.31 31.90
C LYS A 182 17.20 18.97 32.15
N LYS A 183 17.61 18.70 33.40
CA LYS A 183 18.22 17.43 33.82
C LYS A 183 17.25 16.25 33.71
N ALA A 184 16.00 16.38 34.19
CA ALA A 184 15.01 15.30 34.09
C ALA A 184 14.64 14.99 32.64
N ILE A 185 14.59 16.01 31.77
CA ILE A 185 14.36 15.81 30.34
C ILE A 185 15.53 15.02 29.73
N ALA A 186 16.78 15.44 29.98
CA ALA A 186 17.97 14.74 29.48
C ALA A 186 18.04 13.29 29.96
N ALA A 187 17.79 13.05 31.26
CA ALA A 187 17.73 11.71 31.84
C ALA A 187 16.62 10.86 31.23
N ARG A 188 15.43 11.44 30.96
CA ARG A 188 14.33 10.75 30.24
C ARG A 188 14.74 10.33 28.83
N TRP A 189 15.45 11.19 28.10
CA TRP A 189 15.95 10.84 26.77
C TRP A 189 16.95 9.70 26.82
N GLU A 190 17.88 9.72 27.78
CA GLU A 190 18.87 8.65 27.95
C GLU A 190 18.21 7.32 28.32
N ALA A 191 17.24 7.33 29.23
CA ALA A 191 16.48 6.14 29.62
C ALA A 191 15.72 5.52 28.44
N VAL A 192 15.01 6.33 27.65
CA VAL A 192 14.31 5.86 26.44
C VAL A 192 15.29 5.23 25.45
N TYR A 193 16.46 5.84 25.27
CA TYR A 193 17.48 5.35 24.35
C TYR A 193 18.12 4.04 24.83
N ALA A 194 18.46 3.94 26.12
CA ALA A 194 19.03 2.74 26.72
C ALA A 194 18.04 1.55 26.65
N ILE A 195 16.75 1.78 26.93
CA ILE A 195 15.70 0.76 26.76
C ILE A 195 15.61 0.32 25.29
N ARG A 196 15.73 1.26 24.34
CA ARG A 196 15.65 0.94 22.90
C ARG A 196 16.83 0.09 22.42
N ILE A 197 18.02 0.28 22.99
CA ILE A 197 19.20 -0.54 22.70
C ILE A 197 19.06 -1.93 23.33
N ALA A 198 18.66 -1.99 24.60
CA ALA A 198 18.52 -3.25 25.33
C ALA A 198 17.35 -4.11 24.82
N HIS A 199 16.28 -3.47 24.32
CA HIS A 199 15.06 -4.12 23.87
C HIS A 199 14.69 -3.65 22.44
N PRO A 200 15.36 -4.18 21.40
CA PRO A 200 15.05 -3.82 20.02
C PRO A 200 13.61 -4.21 19.62
N ASP A 201 13.07 -5.24 20.28
CA ASP A 201 11.75 -5.82 20.03
C ASP A 201 10.59 -4.99 20.61
N LEU A 202 10.86 -4.13 21.59
CA LEU A 202 9.83 -3.28 22.19
C LEU A 202 9.45 -2.13 21.26
N THR A 203 8.15 -2.00 20.99
CA THR A 203 7.61 -0.87 20.22
C THR A 203 7.67 0.42 21.03
N PHE A 204 7.65 1.56 20.34
CA PHE A 204 7.64 2.88 20.99
C PHE A 204 6.46 3.09 21.95
N ARG A 205 5.31 2.48 21.63
CA ARG A 205 4.13 2.50 22.49
C ARG A 205 4.37 1.72 23.79
N GLN A 206 4.95 0.54 23.70
CA GLN A 206 5.30 -0.26 24.87
C GLN A 206 6.38 0.43 25.73
N ILE A 207 7.39 1.03 25.10
CA ILE A 207 8.38 1.85 25.84
C ILE A 207 7.67 2.99 26.58
N SER A 208 6.68 3.64 25.95
CA SER A 208 5.95 4.77 26.57
C SER A 208 5.14 4.40 27.81
N GLU A 209 4.76 3.12 28.00
CA GLU A 209 4.04 2.65 29.19
C GLU A 209 4.89 2.77 30.46
N TYR A 210 6.22 2.76 30.32
CA TYR A 210 7.15 3.00 31.43
C TYR A 210 7.34 4.49 31.78
N PHE A 211 6.80 5.41 30.97
CA PHE A 211 6.96 6.87 31.11
C PHE A 211 5.61 7.61 31.17
N ASP A 212 4.62 7.03 31.86
CA ASP A 212 3.26 7.58 32.01
C ASP A 212 2.59 7.97 30.67
N GLY A 213 2.89 7.23 29.59
CA GLY A 213 2.38 7.50 28.24
C GLY A 213 3.05 8.67 27.51
N ARG A 214 4.10 9.28 28.08
CA ARG A 214 4.82 10.43 27.51
C ARG A 214 6.20 10.07 26.98
N CYS A 215 6.23 9.26 25.94
CA CYS A 215 7.43 9.13 25.12
C CYS A 215 7.44 10.24 24.05
N PRO A 216 8.55 10.97 23.84
CA PRO A 216 8.56 12.10 22.91
C PRO A 216 8.26 11.63 21.48
N ARG A 217 7.04 11.91 20.99
CA ARG A 217 6.60 11.64 19.61
C ARG A 217 7.52 12.23 18.52
N ARG A 218 8.45 13.11 18.89
CA ARG A 218 9.37 13.83 18.00
C ARG A 218 10.62 13.03 17.61
N LEU A 219 10.52 11.70 17.53
CA LEU A 219 11.60 10.82 17.07
C LEU A 219 11.52 10.47 15.57
N GLN A 220 10.49 10.95 14.85
CA GLN A 220 10.43 10.80 13.38
C GLN A 220 11.25 11.86 12.61
N SER A 221 11.72 12.92 13.27
CA SER A 221 12.42 14.03 12.59
C SER A 221 13.61 14.52 13.41
N GLY A 222 14.73 13.78 13.39
CA GLY A 222 15.98 14.32 13.96
C GLY A 222 16.97 13.32 14.54
N VAL A 223 17.30 12.25 13.80
CA VAL A 223 18.40 11.32 14.18
C VAL A 223 19.78 12.01 14.15
N ARG A 224 19.89 13.28 13.69
CA ARG A 224 21.19 13.98 13.57
C ARG A 224 21.63 14.80 14.79
N VAL A 225 20.71 15.25 15.66
CA VAL A 225 21.08 16.34 16.61
C VAL A 225 21.58 15.81 17.96
N HIS A 226 21.13 14.64 18.42
CA HIS A 226 21.44 14.19 19.80
C HIS A 226 22.64 13.24 19.92
N ARG A 227 23.21 12.77 18.81
CA ARG A 227 24.50 12.03 18.84
C ARG A 227 25.64 12.92 19.34
N ALA A 228 25.56 14.23 19.11
CA ALA A 228 26.55 15.21 19.56
C ALA A 228 26.48 15.49 21.07
N LEU A 229 25.30 15.41 21.70
CA LEU A 229 25.15 15.69 23.13
C LEU A 229 25.64 14.52 24.01
N ILE A 230 25.56 13.29 23.50
CA ILE A 230 25.86 12.07 24.27
C ILE A 230 27.36 11.70 24.19
N MET A 231 28.06 12.07 23.12
CA MET A 231 29.48 11.72 22.91
C MET A 231 30.47 12.80 23.39
N GLY A 232 30.00 13.92 23.92
CA GLY A 232 30.86 15.07 24.31
C GLY A 232 31.41 15.05 25.74
N GLY A 233 31.25 13.96 26.49
CA GLY A 233 31.55 13.92 27.93
C GLY A 233 32.47 12.80 28.41
N VAL A 234 33.18 12.12 27.51
CA VAL A 234 34.19 11.12 27.89
C VAL A 234 35.43 11.31 27.03
N ARG A 235 36.33 12.20 27.47
CA ARG A 235 37.77 12.04 27.28
C ARG A 235 38.48 12.50 28.55
N ALA A 236 39.42 11.64 28.96
CA ALA A 236 40.39 11.81 30.03
C ALA A 236 41.19 13.11 29.89
#